data_AF-A0A8S3X462-F1
#
_entry.id   AF-A0A8S3X462-F1
#
_cell.length_a   1.000
_cell.length_b   1.000
_cell.length_c   1.000
_cell.angle_alpha   90.00
_cell.angle_beta   90.00
_cell.angle_gamma   90.00
#
_symmetry.space_group_name_H-M   'P 1'
#
loop_
_entity.id
_entity.type
_entity.pdbx_description
1 polymer ?
#
loop_
_entity_poly.entity_id
_entity_poly.type
_entity_poly.pdbx_seq_one_letter_code
_entity_poly.pdbx_strand_id
1 'polypeptide(L)'
;MEPIEISSTIKHIPNHDYSNYEIVTVDSFNVTYEDFFEKFMLKNLPCIIQNVSVNWNCSKNWVENENINVDYIISEYDWLNEFAEDNNEDDFMFVYIGPKESWTPFHSDVYSSYSWSVNIIGRKRWILLPPGEENKLKDRFGNLPLLFNPQEANNVKFFEVIQERGDAIFVPSGWHHQVVNILDTISINHNFINASNVALVWEALQKNLIAVENEIEEFRDTPEFITQCQLILKSVFGMDYTMFLNLIIHIGSKRIQQFYGKNVLTFHKFSFGKNHILFDLNIISQLLCLIQKHPLYKSECTTPSIKVSILNILKTIEMLNK
;
A
#
# COMPACT_ATOMS: atom_id res chain seq x y z
N MET A 1 -14.35 -17.32 -13.10
CA MET A 1 -13.20 -16.46 -13.43
C MET A 1 -11.95 -17.31 -13.30
N GLU A 2 -10.97 -17.12 -14.18
CA GLU A 2 -9.66 -17.74 -14.00
C GLU A 2 -8.99 -17.16 -12.75
N PRO A 3 -8.23 -17.97 -11.98
CA PRO A 3 -7.50 -17.47 -10.82
C PRO A 3 -6.46 -16.44 -11.21
N ILE A 4 -6.23 -15.46 -10.35
CA ILE A 4 -5.16 -14.47 -10.52
C ILE A 4 -3.85 -15.16 -10.18
N GLU A 5 -2.94 -15.22 -11.14
CA GLU A 5 -1.72 -16.02 -11.03
C GLU A 5 -0.50 -15.22 -11.48
N ILE A 6 0.66 -15.63 -10.97
CA ILE A 6 1.98 -15.11 -11.33
C ILE A 6 2.91 -16.25 -11.76
N SER A 7 3.98 -15.90 -12.48
CA SER A 7 5.01 -16.85 -12.86
C SER A 7 5.61 -17.57 -11.64
N SER A 8 5.75 -18.89 -11.77
CA SER A 8 6.43 -19.74 -10.77
C SER A 8 7.91 -19.39 -10.56
N THR A 9 8.52 -18.58 -11.43
CA THR A 9 9.91 -18.15 -11.29
C THR A 9 10.08 -17.03 -10.26
N ILE A 10 9.01 -16.32 -9.91
CA ILE A 10 9.04 -15.24 -8.93
C ILE A 10 9.05 -15.83 -7.52
N LYS A 11 10.14 -15.58 -6.78
CA LYS A 11 10.30 -16.07 -5.39
C LYS A 11 10.70 -15.00 -4.39
N HIS A 12 11.25 -13.88 -4.86
CA HIS A 12 11.84 -12.85 -4.04
C HIS A 12 11.57 -11.46 -4.64
N ILE A 13 11.53 -10.44 -3.78
CA ILE A 13 11.44 -9.04 -4.18
C ILE A 13 12.86 -8.57 -4.58
N PRO A 14 13.07 -8.08 -5.81
CA PRO A 14 14.37 -7.59 -6.25
C PRO A 14 14.68 -6.21 -5.66
N ASN A 15 15.96 -5.94 -5.38
CA ASN A 15 16.41 -4.57 -5.17
C ASN A 15 16.39 -3.79 -6.49
N HIS A 16 15.96 -2.53 -6.45
CA HIS A 16 15.90 -1.69 -7.64
C HIS A 16 16.68 -0.39 -7.46
N ASP A 17 17.45 -0.03 -8.49
CA ASP A 17 18.13 1.26 -8.58
C ASP A 17 17.30 2.19 -9.47
N TYR A 18 16.78 3.27 -8.87
CA TYR A 18 15.94 4.23 -9.57
C TYR A 18 16.75 5.19 -10.47
N SER A 19 18.08 5.16 -10.47
CA SER A 19 18.94 6.17 -11.12
C SER A 19 18.63 6.41 -12.60
N ASN A 20 18.32 5.35 -13.36
CA ASN A 20 18.03 5.43 -14.80
C ASN A 20 16.55 5.22 -15.16
N TYR A 21 15.66 5.19 -14.17
CA TYR A 21 14.22 5.03 -14.43
C TYR A 21 13.59 6.33 -14.93
N GLU A 22 12.61 6.19 -15.83
CA GLU A 22 11.66 7.20 -16.28
C GLU A 22 10.24 6.64 -16.14
N ILE A 23 9.27 7.47 -15.75
CA ILE A 23 7.87 7.03 -15.63
C ILE A 23 7.32 6.71 -17.01
N VAL A 24 6.97 5.45 -17.22
CA VAL A 24 6.40 4.97 -18.48
C VAL A 24 4.88 5.01 -18.47
N THR A 25 4.31 5.13 -19.66
CA THR A 25 2.88 4.99 -19.91
C THR A 25 2.62 3.66 -20.61
N VAL A 26 1.67 2.89 -20.11
CA VAL A 26 1.25 1.60 -20.67
C VAL A 26 -0.26 1.62 -20.96
N ASP A 27 -0.68 0.86 -21.97
CA ASP A 27 -2.11 0.72 -22.30
C ASP A 27 -2.71 -0.47 -21.55
N SER A 28 -3.83 -0.25 -20.86
CA SER A 28 -4.60 -1.30 -20.16
C SER A 28 -4.96 -2.50 -21.05
N PHE A 29 -5.13 -2.31 -22.36
CA PHE A 29 -5.45 -3.40 -23.28
C PHE A 29 -4.26 -4.32 -23.61
N ASN A 30 -3.04 -3.86 -23.34
CA ASN A 30 -1.80 -4.53 -23.72
C ASN A 30 -0.95 -4.93 -22.50
N VAL A 31 -1.44 -4.72 -21.28
CA VAL A 31 -0.76 -5.09 -20.04
C VAL A 31 -1.57 -6.12 -19.28
N THR A 32 -1.00 -7.32 -19.11
CA THR A 32 -1.60 -8.34 -18.26
C THR A 32 -1.35 -8.05 -16.78
N TYR A 33 -2.08 -8.72 -15.88
CA TYR A 33 -1.78 -8.64 -14.44
C TYR A 33 -0.33 -9.05 -14.14
N GLU A 34 0.12 -10.16 -14.73
CA GLU A 34 1.49 -10.67 -14.55
C GLU A 34 2.54 -9.65 -15.03
N ASP A 35 2.32 -9.04 -16.21
CA ASP A 35 3.17 -7.95 -16.70
C ASP A 35 3.24 -6.80 -15.70
N PHE A 36 2.08 -6.36 -15.20
CA PHE A 36 2.01 -5.24 -14.26
C PHE A 36 2.71 -5.57 -12.93
N PHE A 37 2.46 -6.78 -12.41
CA PHE A 37 3.06 -7.29 -11.19
C PHE A 37 4.59 -7.31 -11.30
N GLU A 38 5.14 -7.92 -12.35
CA GLU A 38 6.59 -8.08 -12.51
C GLU A 38 7.31 -6.78 -12.85
N LYS A 39 6.70 -5.92 -13.69
CA LYS A 39 7.36 -4.72 -14.21
C LYS A 39 7.26 -3.53 -13.27
N PHE A 40 6.18 -3.43 -12.48
CA PHE A 40 5.91 -2.23 -11.68
C PHE A 40 5.78 -2.53 -10.19
N MET A 41 4.83 -3.37 -9.78
CA MET A 41 4.60 -3.63 -8.35
C MET A 41 5.83 -4.23 -7.66
N LEU A 42 6.33 -5.35 -8.19
CA LEU A 42 7.44 -6.09 -7.59
C LEU A 42 8.74 -5.26 -7.54
N LYS A 43 8.88 -4.28 -8.44
CA LYS A 43 10.05 -3.39 -8.53
C LYS A 43 9.83 -2.04 -7.83
N ASN A 44 8.66 -1.81 -7.26
CA ASN A 44 8.26 -0.56 -6.61
C ASN A 44 8.39 0.67 -7.54
N LEU A 45 7.95 0.55 -8.81
CA LEU A 45 8.08 1.59 -9.83
C LEU A 45 6.74 2.21 -10.23
N PRO A 46 6.61 3.55 -10.29
CA PRO A 46 5.39 4.23 -10.70
C PRO A 46 5.18 4.12 -12.21
N CYS A 47 3.93 4.04 -12.64
CA CYS A 47 3.57 4.11 -14.06
C CYS A 47 2.19 4.75 -14.25
N ILE A 48 1.94 5.20 -15.48
CA ILE A 48 0.60 5.59 -15.93
C ILE A 48 0.02 4.42 -16.71
N ILE A 49 -1.20 4.04 -16.37
CA ILE A 49 -1.98 3.10 -17.17
C ILE A 49 -3.09 3.89 -17.86
N GLN A 50 -3.02 3.94 -19.18
CA GLN A 50 -4.02 4.56 -20.02
C GLN A 50 -5.18 3.61 -20.29
N ASN A 51 -6.32 4.21 -20.65
CA ASN A 51 -7.53 3.51 -21.08
C ASN A 51 -8.18 2.60 -20.02
N VAL A 52 -7.74 2.67 -18.77
CA VAL A 52 -8.23 1.81 -17.67
C VAL A 52 -9.75 1.89 -17.54
N SER A 53 -10.30 3.10 -17.65
CA SER A 53 -11.73 3.33 -17.49
C SER A 53 -12.56 3.18 -18.77
N VAL A 54 -11.96 2.91 -19.94
CA VAL A 54 -12.65 2.97 -21.26
C VAL A 54 -13.85 2.01 -21.35
N ASN A 55 -13.74 0.85 -20.70
CA ASN A 55 -14.80 -0.16 -20.68
C ASN A 55 -15.54 -0.25 -19.35
N TRP A 56 -15.14 0.52 -18.34
CA TRP A 56 -15.82 0.47 -17.05
C TRP A 56 -17.19 1.12 -17.20
N ASN A 57 -18.21 0.55 -16.56
CA ASN A 57 -19.51 1.20 -16.53
C ASN A 57 -19.43 2.57 -15.83
N CYS A 58 -18.38 2.84 -15.04
CA CYS A 58 -18.13 4.14 -14.42
C CYS A 58 -17.99 5.31 -15.38
N SER A 59 -17.24 5.15 -16.47
CA SER A 59 -16.98 6.20 -17.46
C SER A 59 -18.21 6.49 -18.32
N LYS A 60 -19.23 5.63 -18.24
CA LYS A 60 -20.51 5.72 -18.93
C LYS A 60 -21.70 6.05 -17.99
N ASN A 61 -21.66 5.63 -16.73
CA ASN A 61 -22.81 5.56 -15.81
C ASN A 61 -22.58 6.19 -14.42
N TRP A 62 -21.37 6.67 -14.07
CA TRP A 62 -21.16 7.42 -12.80
C TRP A 62 -21.65 8.86 -12.85
N VAL A 63 -22.24 9.25 -13.98
CA VAL A 63 -22.91 10.53 -14.17
C VAL A 63 -24.33 10.23 -14.63
N GLU A 64 -25.30 10.44 -13.75
CA GLU A 64 -26.71 10.49 -14.11
C GLU A 64 -27.22 11.90 -13.82
N ASN A 65 -27.54 12.67 -14.87
CA ASN A 65 -27.95 14.09 -14.75
C ASN A 65 -27.02 14.92 -13.85
N GLU A 66 -25.70 14.86 -14.10
CA GLU A 66 -24.67 15.62 -13.38
C GLU A 66 -24.47 15.25 -11.88
N ASN A 67 -25.00 14.12 -11.40
CA ASN A 67 -24.82 13.66 -10.01
C ASN A 67 -24.14 12.28 -9.90
N ILE A 68 -23.51 12.05 -8.74
CA ILE A 68 -22.63 10.89 -8.41
C ILE A 68 -23.46 9.64 -8.10
N ASN A 69 -23.06 8.49 -8.65
CA ASN A 69 -23.58 7.17 -8.33
C ASN A 69 -22.54 6.34 -7.55
N VAL A 70 -22.75 6.21 -6.23
CA VAL A 70 -21.76 5.71 -5.25
C VAL A 70 -21.64 4.19 -5.22
N ASP A 71 -22.68 3.43 -5.59
CA ASP A 71 -22.77 1.98 -5.35
C ASP A 71 -21.86 1.11 -6.26
N TYR A 72 -21.26 1.69 -7.31
CA TYR A 72 -20.37 0.97 -8.24
C TYR A 72 -18.88 1.19 -7.91
N ILE A 73 -18.54 2.08 -6.99
CA ILE A 73 -17.17 2.54 -6.71
C ILE A 73 -16.29 1.45 -6.09
N ILE A 74 -16.90 0.39 -5.55
CA ILE A 74 -16.20 -0.60 -4.75
C ILE A 74 -16.13 -1.95 -5.47
N SER A 75 -15.06 -2.16 -6.24
CA SER A 75 -14.43 -3.48 -6.38
C SER A 75 -13.07 -3.35 -7.06
N GLU A 76 -12.01 -3.79 -6.37
CA GLU A 76 -10.85 -4.59 -6.86
C GLU A 76 -9.57 -4.35 -6.01
N TYR A 77 -9.02 -5.45 -5.44
CA TYR A 77 -7.68 -5.69 -4.84
C TYR A 77 -7.14 -4.82 -3.70
N ASP A 78 -7.04 -5.39 -2.48
CA ASP A 78 -6.25 -4.87 -1.34
C ASP A 78 -6.29 -5.79 -0.09
N TRP A 79 -5.18 -6.02 0.62
CA TRP A 79 -5.22 -6.69 1.94
C TRP A 79 -5.87 -5.84 3.05
N LEU A 80 -5.69 -4.52 3.00
CA LEU A 80 -6.23 -3.59 4.01
C LEU A 80 -7.77 -3.57 3.92
N ASN A 81 -8.34 -3.48 2.73
CA ASN A 81 -9.79 -3.56 2.50
C ASN A 81 -10.34 -4.99 2.57
N GLU A 82 -9.57 -6.02 2.21
CA GLU A 82 -10.00 -7.42 2.43
C GLU A 82 -10.13 -7.69 3.94
N PHE A 83 -9.20 -7.18 4.75
CA PHE A 83 -9.30 -7.23 6.20
C PHE A 83 -10.47 -6.38 6.71
N ALA A 84 -10.64 -5.15 6.20
CA ALA A 84 -11.73 -4.27 6.61
C ALA A 84 -13.11 -4.89 6.33
N GLU A 85 -13.34 -5.40 5.12
CA GLU A 85 -14.59 -6.07 4.75
C GLU A 85 -14.85 -7.31 5.61
N ASP A 86 -13.86 -8.20 5.78
CA ASP A 86 -14.00 -9.43 6.57
C ASP A 86 -14.29 -9.14 8.07
N ASN A 87 -13.93 -7.95 8.57
CA ASN A 87 -14.08 -7.55 9.98
C ASN A 87 -15.12 -6.43 10.22
N ASN A 88 -15.89 -6.04 9.18
CA ASN A 88 -16.83 -4.92 9.22
C ASN A 88 -16.19 -3.58 9.69
N GLU A 89 -14.98 -3.29 9.22
CA GLU A 89 -14.30 -2.00 9.40
C GLU A 89 -14.47 -1.12 8.13
N ASP A 90 -14.20 0.18 8.26
CA ASP A 90 -14.27 1.13 7.13
C ASP A 90 -13.15 0.84 6.11
N ASP A 91 -13.45 0.99 4.82
CA ASP A 91 -12.49 0.83 3.74
C ASP A 91 -11.61 2.09 3.53
N PHE A 92 -10.54 1.94 2.75
CA PHE A 92 -9.59 2.99 2.38
C PHE A 92 -9.77 3.43 0.92
N MET A 93 -11.03 3.54 0.47
CA MET A 93 -11.39 4.17 -0.82
C MET A 93 -11.90 5.58 -0.62
N PHE A 94 -11.39 6.51 -1.43
CA PHE A 94 -11.73 7.92 -1.28
C PHE A 94 -12.00 8.57 -2.63
N VAL A 95 -13.02 9.43 -2.66
CA VAL A 95 -13.28 10.33 -3.79
C VAL A 95 -12.61 11.67 -3.51
N TYR A 96 -11.75 12.12 -4.43
CA TYR A 96 -11.24 13.48 -4.41
C TYR A 96 -12.04 14.33 -5.38
N ILE A 97 -12.61 15.42 -4.86
CA ILE A 97 -13.26 16.47 -5.66
C ILE A 97 -12.56 17.77 -5.33
N GLY A 98 -12.03 18.45 -6.34
CA GLY A 98 -11.31 19.70 -6.13
C GLY A 98 -11.42 20.65 -7.32
N PRO A 99 -11.57 21.96 -7.08
CA PRO A 99 -11.55 22.94 -8.17
C PRO A 99 -10.14 23.03 -8.77
N LYS A 100 -10.05 23.61 -9.96
CA LYS A 100 -8.79 24.04 -10.57
C LYS A 100 -7.95 24.81 -9.55
N GLU A 101 -6.63 24.58 -9.59
CA GLU A 101 -5.60 25.15 -8.73
C GLU A 101 -5.60 24.67 -7.27
N SER A 102 -6.57 23.84 -6.86
CA SER A 102 -6.42 23.09 -5.60
C SER A 102 -5.27 22.09 -5.70
N TRP A 103 -4.65 21.80 -4.55
CA TRP A 103 -3.46 20.97 -4.48
C TRP A 103 -3.43 20.14 -3.20
N THR A 104 -2.69 19.04 -3.26
CA THR A 104 -2.37 18.17 -2.12
C THR A 104 -0.91 18.38 -1.75
N PRO A 105 -0.59 18.59 -0.45
CA PRO A 105 0.79 18.78 -0.02
C PRO A 105 1.75 17.67 -0.41
N PHE A 106 3.04 17.98 -0.36
CA PHE A 106 4.09 17.00 -0.57
C PHE A 106 4.10 15.96 0.57
N HIS A 107 3.82 14.70 0.26
CA HIS A 107 3.70 13.62 1.24
C HIS A 107 3.97 12.25 0.61
N SER A 108 4.15 11.22 1.42
CA SER A 108 3.97 9.83 0.99
C SER A 108 2.71 9.27 1.63
N ASP A 109 2.11 8.27 0.98
CA ASP A 109 0.85 7.68 1.44
C ASP A 109 0.97 7.06 2.84
N VAL A 110 -0.14 7.12 3.59
CA VAL A 110 -0.24 6.49 4.92
C VAL A 110 0.11 5.01 4.87
N TYR A 111 0.61 4.49 5.98
CA TYR A 111 1.14 3.13 6.12
C TYR A 111 2.34 2.77 5.23
N SER A 112 2.88 3.69 4.40
CA SER A 112 3.71 3.28 3.26
C SER A 112 2.97 2.27 2.36
N SER A 113 1.66 2.48 2.20
CA SER A 113 0.84 1.71 1.29
C SER A 113 1.21 2.00 -0.17
N TYR A 114 0.75 1.13 -1.07
CA TYR A 114 0.60 1.49 -2.47
C TYR A 114 -0.67 2.33 -2.64
N SER A 115 -0.74 3.09 -3.72
CA SER A 115 -1.95 3.85 -4.07
C SER A 115 -2.24 3.81 -5.56
N TRP A 116 -3.52 3.78 -5.89
CA TRP A 116 -4.04 4.08 -7.20
C TRP A 116 -4.78 5.40 -7.16
N SER A 117 -4.62 6.23 -8.20
CA SER A 117 -5.53 7.33 -8.47
C SER A 117 -6.04 7.22 -9.90
N VAL A 118 -7.35 7.04 -10.07
CA VAL A 118 -8.02 7.02 -11.37
C VAL A 118 -8.73 8.35 -11.56
N ASN A 119 -8.32 9.10 -12.58
CA ASN A 119 -8.88 10.42 -12.84
C ASN A 119 -10.14 10.30 -13.71
N ILE A 120 -11.30 10.68 -13.16
CA ILE A 120 -12.60 10.48 -13.81
C ILE A 120 -12.96 11.65 -14.72
N ILE A 121 -12.72 12.87 -14.23
CA ILE A 121 -12.78 14.12 -15.00
C ILE A 121 -11.67 15.06 -14.53
N GLY A 122 -11.32 16.03 -15.39
CA GLY A 122 -10.29 17.01 -15.07
C GLY A 122 -8.90 16.59 -15.53
N ARG A 123 -7.89 17.22 -14.96
CA ARG A 123 -6.48 17.01 -15.30
C ARG A 123 -5.62 17.31 -14.09
N LYS A 124 -4.71 16.40 -13.75
CA LYS A 124 -3.80 16.55 -12.61
C LYS A 124 -2.35 16.63 -13.05
N ARG A 125 -1.58 17.47 -12.37
CA ARG A 125 -0.11 17.51 -12.44
C ARG A 125 0.44 16.82 -11.21
N TRP A 126 1.24 15.80 -11.42
CA TRP A 126 1.91 15.05 -10.37
C TRP A 126 3.38 15.36 -10.38
N ILE A 127 3.95 15.53 -9.20
CA ILE A 127 5.39 15.45 -8.97
C ILE A 127 5.62 14.23 -8.08
N LEU A 128 6.56 13.36 -8.45
CA LEU A 128 6.90 12.16 -7.69
C LEU A 128 8.42 12.06 -7.48
N LEU A 129 8.83 11.73 -6.27
CA LEU A 129 10.23 11.54 -5.86
C LEU A 129 10.45 10.08 -5.45
N PRO A 130 11.49 9.40 -5.96
CA PRO A 130 11.91 8.10 -5.46
C PRO A 130 12.13 8.11 -3.95
N PRO A 131 11.80 7.01 -3.24
CA PRO A 131 12.10 6.87 -1.82
C PRO A 131 13.58 7.15 -1.55
N GLY A 132 13.86 8.02 -0.58
CA GLY A 132 15.20 8.46 -0.23
C GLY A 132 15.50 9.89 -0.70
N GLU A 133 14.96 10.33 -1.83
CA GLU A 133 15.19 11.66 -2.39
C GLU A 133 14.59 12.77 -1.53
N GLU A 134 13.49 12.49 -0.81
CA GLU A 134 12.88 13.43 0.13
C GLU A 134 13.83 13.84 1.26
N ASN A 135 14.81 12.99 1.63
CA ASN A 135 15.73 13.28 2.72
C ASN A 135 16.63 14.49 2.40
N LYS A 136 16.84 14.78 1.11
CA LYS A 136 17.60 15.95 0.65
C LYS A 136 16.82 17.27 0.82
N LEU A 137 15.52 17.18 1.05
CA LEU A 137 14.61 18.33 1.21
C LEU A 137 14.36 18.69 2.67
N LYS A 138 14.88 17.88 3.61
CA LYS A 138 14.64 18.11 5.03
C LYS A 138 15.34 19.38 5.50
N ASP A 139 14.62 20.18 6.28
CA ASP A 139 15.22 21.31 6.98
C ASP A 139 16.13 20.84 8.13
N ARG A 140 16.75 21.80 8.83
CA ARG A 140 17.61 21.52 9.99
C ARG A 140 16.91 20.81 11.17
N PHE A 141 15.58 20.79 11.16
CA PHE A 141 14.74 20.13 12.16
C PHE A 141 14.19 18.79 11.66
N GLY A 142 14.53 18.38 10.43
CA GLY A 142 14.07 17.13 9.83
C GLY A 142 12.72 17.21 9.13
N ASN A 143 12.11 18.39 9.03
CA ASN A 143 10.79 18.57 8.41
C ASN A 143 10.90 18.63 6.90
N LEU A 144 9.93 18.02 6.21
CA LEU A 144 9.76 18.15 4.77
C LEU A 144 9.01 19.45 4.42
N PRO A 145 9.26 20.02 3.23
CA PRO A 145 8.51 21.19 2.77
C PRO A 145 7.06 20.81 2.48
N LEU A 146 6.13 21.74 2.75
CA LEU A 146 4.71 21.55 2.43
C LEU A 146 4.47 21.52 0.91
N LEU A 147 5.25 22.34 0.18
CA LEU A 147 5.23 22.44 -1.27
C LEU A 147 6.63 22.16 -1.82
N PHE A 148 6.73 21.21 -2.74
CA PHE A 148 7.95 20.96 -3.49
C PHE A 148 8.13 22.04 -4.57
N ASN A 149 9.28 22.71 -4.54
CA ASN A 149 9.70 23.65 -5.59
C ASN A 149 10.85 23.05 -6.42
N PRO A 150 10.58 22.61 -7.67
CA PRO A 150 11.60 22.08 -8.57
C PRO A 150 12.80 23.00 -8.81
N GLN A 151 12.61 24.33 -8.72
CA GLN A 151 13.66 25.31 -8.99
C GLN A 151 14.66 25.43 -7.83
N GLU A 152 14.25 25.09 -6.61
CA GLU A 152 15.09 25.15 -5.41
C GLU A 152 15.68 23.78 -5.06
N ALA A 153 15.19 22.72 -5.70
CA ALA A 153 15.57 21.34 -5.44
C ALA A 153 16.88 20.95 -6.15
N ASN A 154 18.01 21.42 -5.61
CA ASN A 154 19.34 21.06 -6.12
C ASN A 154 19.66 19.58 -5.86
N ASN A 155 20.10 18.85 -6.90
CA ASN A 155 20.48 17.42 -6.83
C ASN A 155 19.39 16.48 -6.31
N VAL A 156 18.12 16.83 -6.51
CA VAL A 156 16.96 16.01 -6.16
C VAL A 156 16.41 15.38 -7.44
N LYS A 157 16.33 14.05 -7.48
CA LYS A 157 15.69 13.33 -8.57
C LYS A 157 14.17 13.35 -8.35
N PHE A 158 13.44 13.84 -9.33
CA PHE A 158 11.98 13.84 -9.34
C PHE A 158 11.45 13.59 -10.75
N PHE A 159 10.18 13.24 -10.83
CA PHE A 159 9.43 13.06 -12.06
C PHE A 159 8.21 13.97 -12.06
N GLU A 160 7.90 14.54 -13.21
CA GLU A 160 6.70 15.32 -13.42
C GLU A 160 5.81 14.64 -14.46
N VAL A 161 4.53 14.48 -14.13
CA VAL A 161 3.59 13.72 -14.94
C VAL A 161 2.25 14.46 -15.04
N ILE A 162 1.65 14.46 -16.23
CA ILE A 162 0.27 14.89 -16.43
C ILE A 162 -0.61 13.66 -16.48
N GLN A 163 -1.58 13.58 -15.56
CA GLN A 163 -2.62 12.58 -15.59
C GLN A 163 -3.85 13.19 -16.27
N GLU A 164 -4.23 12.63 -17.41
CA GLU A 164 -5.40 13.05 -18.16
C GLU A 164 -6.66 12.35 -17.66
N ARG A 165 -7.81 12.74 -18.22
CA ARG A 165 -9.08 12.06 -17.96
C ARG A 165 -8.99 10.60 -18.40
N GLY A 166 -9.40 9.69 -17.52
CA GLY A 166 -9.49 8.26 -17.75
C GLY A 166 -8.22 7.48 -17.43
N ASP A 167 -7.11 8.18 -17.17
CA ASP A 167 -5.82 7.59 -16.77
C ASP A 167 -5.84 7.15 -15.31
N ALA A 168 -5.17 6.03 -15.03
CA ALA A 168 -4.79 5.64 -13.68
C ALA A 168 -3.29 5.90 -13.47
N ILE A 169 -2.92 6.44 -12.32
CA ILE A 169 -1.54 6.47 -11.86
C ILE A 169 -1.35 5.49 -10.70
N PHE A 170 -0.32 4.65 -10.80
CA PHE A 170 0.17 3.81 -9.71
C PHE A 170 1.25 4.56 -8.94
N VAL A 171 1.04 4.75 -7.63
CA VAL A 171 2.01 5.34 -6.71
C VAL A 171 2.54 4.23 -5.80
N PRO A 172 3.84 3.86 -5.93
CA PRO A 172 4.42 2.82 -5.11
C PRO A 172 4.77 3.28 -3.69
N SER A 173 5.13 2.34 -2.83
CA SER A 173 5.35 2.55 -1.41
C SER A 173 6.55 3.47 -1.19
N GLY A 174 6.36 4.49 -0.35
CA GLY A 174 7.37 5.46 0.05
C GLY A 174 7.69 6.54 -0.99
N TRP A 175 7.01 6.54 -2.15
CA TRP A 175 7.18 7.58 -3.15
C TRP A 175 6.50 8.87 -2.67
N HIS A 176 7.32 9.87 -2.32
CA HIS A 176 6.79 11.17 -1.95
C HIS A 176 6.30 11.90 -3.18
N HIS A 177 5.12 12.50 -3.10
CA HIS A 177 4.47 13.10 -4.23
C HIS A 177 3.65 14.33 -3.85
N GLN A 178 3.41 15.18 -4.84
CA GLN A 178 2.57 16.38 -4.76
C GLN A 178 1.65 16.41 -5.98
N VAL A 179 0.41 16.83 -5.76
CA VAL A 179 -0.61 16.85 -6.81
C VAL A 179 -1.23 18.23 -6.91
N VAL A 180 -1.37 18.75 -8.13
CA VAL A 180 -2.10 19.98 -8.43
C VAL A 180 -3.18 19.69 -9.46
N ASN A 181 -4.41 20.10 -9.17
CA ASN A 181 -5.51 20.03 -10.12
C ASN A 181 -5.35 21.17 -11.14
N ILE A 182 -5.03 20.84 -12.39
CA ILE A 182 -4.89 21.82 -13.48
C ILE A 182 -6.28 22.31 -13.95
N LEU A 183 -7.28 21.44 -13.81
CA LEU A 183 -8.70 21.70 -14.09
C LEU A 183 -9.54 21.21 -12.90
N ASP A 184 -10.82 21.59 -12.86
CA ASP A 184 -11.78 21.00 -11.91
C ASP A 184 -11.78 19.48 -12.09
N THR A 185 -11.60 18.76 -10.99
CA THR A 185 -11.21 17.35 -11.03
C THR A 185 -12.04 16.51 -10.07
N ILE A 186 -12.41 15.32 -10.54
CA ILE A 186 -12.91 14.21 -9.71
C ILE A 186 -12.03 13.00 -9.98
N SER A 187 -11.48 12.41 -8.93
CA SER A 187 -10.75 11.13 -9.02
C SER A 187 -11.20 10.16 -7.94
N ILE A 188 -10.98 8.88 -8.20
CA ILE A 188 -11.11 7.83 -7.20
C ILE A 188 -9.72 7.36 -6.84
N ASN A 189 -9.46 7.29 -5.55
CA ASN A 189 -8.20 6.88 -4.99
C ASN A 189 -8.39 5.67 -4.09
N HIS A 190 -7.38 4.81 -4.07
CA HIS A 190 -7.41 3.55 -3.34
C HIS A 190 -6.02 3.20 -2.84
N ASN A 191 -5.86 3.10 -1.53
CA ASN A 191 -4.61 2.68 -0.90
C ASN A 191 -4.65 1.19 -0.62
N PHE A 192 -3.52 0.49 -0.80
CA PHE A 192 -3.48 -0.95 -0.60
C PHE A 192 -2.12 -1.51 -0.15
N ILE A 193 -2.18 -2.67 0.51
CA ILE A 193 -1.01 -3.44 0.95
C ILE A 193 -1.09 -4.84 0.37
N ASN A 194 0.05 -5.41 -0.03
CA ASN A 194 0.18 -6.81 -0.39
C ASN A 194 1.58 -7.35 -0.09
N ALA A 195 1.84 -8.61 -0.48
CA ALA A 195 3.14 -9.26 -0.25
C ALA A 195 4.34 -8.52 -0.90
N SER A 196 4.13 -7.64 -1.88
CA SER A 196 5.20 -6.89 -2.54
C SER A 196 5.68 -5.68 -1.73
N ASN A 197 4.85 -5.09 -0.87
CA ASN A 197 5.23 -3.93 -0.05
C ASN A 197 5.09 -4.12 1.46
N VAL A 198 4.49 -5.20 1.95
CA VAL A 198 4.26 -5.39 3.41
C VAL A 198 5.54 -5.30 4.25
N ALA A 199 6.70 -5.64 3.68
CA ALA A 199 7.99 -5.45 4.34
C ALA A 199 8.32 -3.96 4.57
N LEU A 200 8.01 -3.08 3.61
CA LEU A 200 8.19 -1.64 3.73
C LEU A 200 7.23 -1.05 4.76
N VAL A 201 5.99 -1.54 4.81
CA VAL A 201 5.01 -1.17 5.85
C VAL A 201 5.53 -1.54 7.24
N TRP A 202 6.11 -2.73 7.39
CA TRP A 202 6.72 -3.18 8.65
C TRP A 202 7.92 -2.32 9.07
N GLU A 203 8.80 -1.96 8.13
CA GLU A 203 9.91 -1.05 8.39
C GLU A 203 9.42 0.34 8.82
N ALA A 204 8.40 0.87 8.15
CA ALA A 204 7.78 2.15 8.48
C ALA A 204 7.12 2.14 9.86
N LEU A 205 6.39 1.07 10.20
CA LEU A 205 5.78 0.87 11.52
C LEU A 205 6.86 0.88 12.63
N GLN A 206 7.94 0.11 12.45
CA GLN A 206 9.04 0.07 13.44
C GLN A 206 9.72 1.42 13.59
N LYS A 207 9.96 2.14 12.49
CA LYS A 207 10.57 3.48 12.54
C LYS A 207 9.68 4.47 13.31
N ASN A 208 8.37 4.44 13.07
CA ASN A 208 7.41 5.28 13.81
C ASN A 208 7.33 4.87 15.28
N LEU A 209 7.35 3.57 15.59
CA LEU A 209 7.39 3.10 16.97
C LEU A 209 8.63 3.62 17.71
N ILE A 210 9.82 3.53 17.10
CA ILE A 210 11.06 4.06 17.69
C ILE A 210 10.96 5.58 17.92
N ALA A 211 10.38 6.32 16.95
CA ALA A 211 10.16 7.75 17.12
C ALA A 211 9.25 8.04 18.31
N VAL A 212 8.11 7.34 18.41
CA VAL A 212 7.19 7.45 19.55
C VAL A 212 7.88 7.11 20.88
N GLU A 213 8.62 6.01 20.94
CA GLU A 213 9.35 5.61 22.15
C GLU A 213 10.38 6.66 22.60
N ASN A 214 11.01 7.38 21.66
CA ASN A 214 11.94 8.45 21.96
C ASN A 214 11.23 9.74 22.40
N GLU A 215 10.08 10.06 21.81
CA GLU A 215 9.31 11.28 22.14
C GLU A 215 8.74 11.26 23.56
N ILE A 216 8.47 10.07 24.12
CA ILE A 216 7.97 9.91 25.50
C ILE A 216 8.97 9.14 26.39
N GLU A 217 10.25 9.21 26.07
CA GLU A 217 11.33 8.45 26.73
C GLU A 217 11.39 8.68 28.25
N GLU A 218 11.02 9.86 28.74
CA GLU A 218 10.99 10.17 30.17
C GLU A 218 10.03 9.27 30.96
N PHE A 219 9.07 8.63 30.29
CA PHE A 219 8.12 7.69 30.88
C PHE A 219 8.53 6.22 30.72
N ARG A 220 9.74 5.91 30.21
CA ARG A 220 10.19 4.54 29.88
C ARG A 220 10.04 3.53 31.01
N ASP A 221 10.24 3.97 32.25
CA ASP A 221 10.17 3.10 33.44
C ASP A 221 8.75 2.95 34.03
N THR A 222 7.74 3.58 33.41
CA THR A 222 6.34 3.45 33.85
C THR A 222 5.70 2.16 33.33
N PRO A 223 4.81 1.50 34.09
CA PRO A 223 4.08 0.32 33.63
C PRO A 223 3.30 0.54 32.33
N GLU A 224 2.81 1.76 32.11
CA GLU A 224 1.95 2.11 30.98
C GLU A 224 2.74 2.48 29.71
N PHE A 225 4.07 2.57 29.76
CA PHE A 225 4.90 3.08 28.66
C PHE A 225 4.60 2.40 27.32
N ILE A 226 4.58 1.06 27.29
CA ILE A 226 4.32 0.29 26.07
C ILE A 226 2.91 0.59 25.54
N THR A 227 1.90 0.58 26.42
CA THR A 227 0.51 0.85 26.05
C THR A 227 0.35 2.28 25.50
N GLN A 228 1.02 3.28 26.10
CA GLN A 228 1.03 4.66 25.58
C GLN A 228 1.74 4.76 24.23
N CYS A 229 2.88 4.06 24.05
CA CYS A 229 3.55 3.99 22.76
C CYS A 229 2.62 3.42 21.69
N GLN A 230 1.87 2.36 21.98
CA GLN A 230 0.93 1.78 21.02
C GLN A 230 -0.24 2.73 20.70
N LEU A 231 -0.78 3.44 21.71
CA LEU A 231 -1.84 4.43 21.50
C LEU A 231 -1.39 5.56 20.58
N ILE A 232 -0.20 6.12 20.84
CA ILE A 232 0.36 7.20 20.03
C ILE A 232 0.71 6.66 18.64
N LEU A 233 1.33 5.49 18.54
CA LEU A 233 1.64 4.84 17.26
C LEU A 233 0.38 4.66 16.41
N LYS A 234 -0.72 4.18 16.99
CA LYS A 234 -2.00 4.09 16.31
C LYS A 234 -2.50 5.45 15.83
N SER A 235 -2.32 6.49 16.62
CA SER A 235 -2.73 7.86 16.26
C SER A 235 -1.90 8.47 15.12
N VAL A 236 -0.57 8.25 15.12
CA VAL A 236 0.33 8.94 14.16
C VAL A 236 0.60 8.12 12.90
N PHE A 237 0.63 6.79 13.04
CA PHE A 237 0.85 5.88 11.91
C PHE A 237 -0.46 5.34 11.35
N GLY A 238 -1.54 5.33 12.15
CA GLY A 238 -2.86 4.79 11.82
C GLY A 238 -3.05 3.32 12.21
N MET A 239 -2.01 2.65 12.70
CA MET A 239 -2.02 1.22 13.03
C MET A 239 -1.03 0.96 14.17
N ASP A 240 -1.43 0.20 15.18
CA ASP A 240 -0.53 -0.28 16.22
C ASP A 240 0.10 -1.64 15.85
N TYR A 241 1.06 -2.08 16.66
CA TYR A 241 1.75 -3.35 16.46
C TYR A 241 0.81 -4.55 16.43
N THR A 242 -0.21 -4.56 17.29
CA THR A 242 -1.15 -5.68 17.42
C THR A 242 -2.05 -5.78 16.20
N MET A 243 -2.55 -4.64 15.72
CA MET A 243 -3.32 -4.55 14.48
C MET A 243 -2.52 -5.07 13.29
N PHE A 244 -1.24 -4.69 13.18
CA PHE A 244 -0.36 -5.22 12.15
C PHE A 244 -0.23 -6.75 12.22
N LEU A 245 -0.01 -7.31 13.42
CA LEU A 245 0.05 -8.77 13.59
C LEU A 245 -1.25 -9.46 13.16
N ASN A 246 -2.40 -8.90 13.54
CA ASN A 246 -3.70 -9.46 13.20
C ASN A 246 -3.93 -9.46 11.68
N LEU A 247 -3.53 -8.39 10.98
CA LEU A 247 -3.55 -8.35 9.51
C LEU A 247 -2.73 -9.49 8.90
N ILE A 248 -1.47 -9.65 9.32
CA ILE A 248 -0.59 -10.71 8.78
C ILE A 248 -1.12 -12.11 9.09
N ILE A 249 -1.63 -12.33 10.30
CA ILE A 249 -2.22 -13.62 10.72
C ILE A 249 -3.47 -13.94 9.92
N HIS A 250 -4.34 -12.95 9.69
CA HIS A 250 -5.57 -13.09 8.92
C HIS A 250 -5.26 -13.51 7.49
N ILE A 251 -4.41 -12.74 6.80
CA ILE A 251 -4.01 -13.03 5.42
C ILE A 251 -3.29 -14.39 5.34
N GLY A 252 -2.33 -14.66 6.22
CA GLY A 252 -1.60 -15.93 6.24
C GLY A 252 -2.52 -17.14 6.43
N SER A 253 -3.49 -17.02 7.34
CA SER A 253 -4.50 -18.06 7.57
C SER A 253 -5.40 -18.25 6.35
N LYS A 254 -5.82 -17.15 5.71
CA LYS A 254 -6.68 -17.18 4.51
C LYS A 254 -5.97 -17.84 3.33
N ARG A 255 -4.70 -17.47 3.08
CA ARG A 255 -3.86 -18.06 2.02
C ARG A 255 -3.58 -19.55 2.25
N ILE A 256 -3.34 -19.98 3.49
CA ILE A 256 -3.23 -21.41 3.84
C ILE A 256 -4.54 -22.15 3.50
N GLN A 257 -5.69 -21.58 3.86
CA GLN A 257 -6.99 -22.19 3.56
C GLN A 257 -7.22 -22.33 2.04
N GLN A 258 -6.91 -21.27 1.28
CA GLN A 258 -6.98 -21.28 -0.18
C GLN A 258 -6.04 -22.34 -0.80
N PHE A 259 -4.82 -22.48 -0.27
CA PHE A 259 -3.86 -23.48 -0.75
C PHE A 259 -4.41 -24.92 -0.62
N TYR A 260 -5.08 -25.23 0.48
CA TYR A 260 -5.69 -26.54 0.72
C TYR A 260 -7.06 -26.71 0.03
N GLY A 261 -7.43 -25.81 -0.88
CA GLY A 261 -8.64 -25.92 -1.70
C GLY A 261 -9.93 -25.61 -0.96
N LYS A 262 -9.87 -24.94 0.20
CA LYS A 262 -11.10 -24.39 0.80
C LYS A 262 -11.61 -23.26 -0.09
N ASN A 263 -12.92 -23.20 -0.29
CA ASN A 263 -13.58 -22.16 -1.10
C ASN A 263 -13.66 -20.81 -0.35
N VAL A 264 -12.50 -20.28 0.01
CA VAL A 264 -12.35 -18.97 0.64
C VAL A 264 -11.94 -18.00 -0.46
N LEU A 265 -12.89 -17.18 -0.90
CA LEU A 265 -12.63 -16.18 -1.93
C LEU A 265 -12.12 -14.89 -1.30
N THR A 266 -11.22 -14.22 -2.01
CA THR A 266 -10.81 -12.85 -1.70
C THR A 266 -11.89 -11.89 -2.20
N PHE A 267 -12.34 -10.98 -1.33
CA PHE A 267 -13.53 -10.13 -1.54
C PHE A 267 -14.78 -10.89 -1.97
N HIS A 268 -14.96 -12.13 -1.46
CA HIS A 268 -16.05 -13.04 -1.86
C HIS A 268 -16.19 -13.32 -3.38
N LYS A 269 -15.18 -12.96 -4.19
CA LYS A 269 -15.30 -12.89 -5.65
C LYS A 269 -14.12 -13.54 -6.39
N PHE A 270 -12.92 -13.48 -5.82
CA PHE A 270 -11.69 -13.90 -6.50
C PHE A 270 -11.00 -15.10 -5.85
N SER A 271 -10.31 -15.87 -6.67
CA SER A 271 -9.35 -16.88 -6.23
C SER A 271 -7.96 -16.55 -6.74
N PHE A 272 -6.96 -16.77 -5.90
CA PHE A 272 -5.57 -16.74 -6.31
C PHE A 272 -5.13 -18.10 -6.83
N GLY A 273 -4.24 -18.07 -7.82
CA GLY A 273 -3.52 -19.23 -8.28
C GLY A 273 -2.51 -19.71 -7.24
N LYS A 274 -1.96 -20.90 -7.47
CA LYS A 274 -1.08 -21.58 -6.52
C LYS A 274 0.25 -20.83 -6.35
N ASN A 275 0.82 -20.26 -7.42
CA ASN A 275 2.11 -19.57 -7.30
C ASN A 275 1.95 -18.26 -6.53
N HIS A 276 0.86 -17.54 -6.77
CA HIS A 276 0.51 -16.33 -6.03
C HIS A 276 0.37 -16.62 -4.53
N ILE A 277 -0.42 -17.65 -4.18
CA ILE A 277 -0.58 -18.08 -2.79
C ILE A 277 0.77 -18.43 -2.15
N LEU A 278 1.63 -19.17 -2.87
CA LEU A 278 2.96 -19.55 -2.37
C LEU A 278 3.88 -18.34 -2.19
N PHE A 279 3.80 -17.35 -3.08
CA PHE A 279 4.54 -16.10 -2.95
C PHE A 279 4.12 -15.33 -1.69
N ASP A 280 2.82 -15.12 -1.50
CA ASP A 280 2.26 -14.47 -0.31
C ASP A 280 2.72 -15.17 0.97
N LEU A 281 2.58 -16.50 1.03
CA LEU A 281 2.98 -17.30 2.19
C LEU A 281 4.49 -17.22 2.47
N ASN A 282 5.33 -17.21 1.43
CA ASN A 282 6.78 -17.07 1.60
C ASN A 282 7.16 -15.72 2.23
N ILE A 283 6.56 -14.62 1.75
CA ILE A 283 6.79 -13.29 2.33
C ILE A 283 6.27 -13.22 3.77
N ILE A 284 5.07 -13.74 4.03
CA ILE A 284 4.50 -13.80 5.39
C ILE A 284 5.43 -14.58 6.33
N SER A 285 5.97 -15.72 5.89
CA SER A 285 6.91 -16.49 6.71
C SER A 285 8.16 -15.68 7.07
N GLN A 286 8.75 -14.97 6.11
CA GLN A 286 9.93 -14.14 6.35
C GLN A 286 9.62 -13.03 7.37
N LEU A 287 8.49 -12.35 7.19
CA LEU A 287 8.02 -11.28 8.07
C LEU A 287 7.75 -11.79 9.49
N LEU A 288 7.06 -12.92 9.64
CA LEU A 288 6.79 -13.54 10.94
C LEU A 288 8.09 -13.95 11.66
N CYS A 289 9.12 -14.40 10.94
CA CYS A 289 10.44 -14.67 11.52
C CYS A 289 11.14 -13.40 12.02
N LEU A 290 10.93 -12.24 11.38
CA LEU A 290 11.42 -10.95 11.86
C LEU A 290 10.64 -10.50 13.11
N ILE A 291 9.32 -10.59 13.07
CA ILE A 291 8.41 -10.29 14.20
C ILE A 291 8.82 -11.09 15.45
N GLN A 292 9.11 -12.38 15.33
CA GLN A 292 9.52 -13.21 16.47
C GLN A 292 10.80 -12.73 17.18
N LYS A 293 11.65 -11.97 16.48
CA LYS A 293 12.88 -11.37 17.03
C LYS A 293 12.66 -9.99 17.63
N HIS A 294 11.52 -9.35 17.33
CA HIS A 294 11.21 -8.00 17.78
C HIS A 294 10.92 -7.98 19.31
N PRO A 295 11.35 -6.95 20.07
CA PRO A 295 11.12 -6.87 21.51
C PRO A 295 9.64 -7.00 21.92
N LEU A 296 8.73 -6.35 21.18
CA LEU A 296 7.28 -6.42 21.43
C LEU A 296 6.67 -7.81 21.23
N TYR A 297 7.39 -8.75 20.61
CA TYR A 297 6.94 -10.15 20.57
C TYR A 297 6.90 -10.79 21.97
N LYS A 298 7.75 -10.33 22.88
CA LYS A 298 7.80 -10.81 24.27
C LYS A 298 6.91 -9.98 25.22
N SER A 299 6.38 -8.85 24.77
CA SER A 299 5.53 -7.97 25.58
C SER A 299 4.06 -8.40 25.56
N GLU A 300 3.23 -7.63 26.27
CA GLU A 300 1.77 -7.77 26.30
C GLU A 300 1.09 -7.52 24.95
N CYS A 301 1.74 -6.79 24.02
CA CYS A 301 1.23 -6.56 22.67
C CYS A 301 1.04 -7.87 21.88
N THR A 302 1.76 -8.93 22.26
CA THR A 302 1.67 -10.24 21.58
C THR A 302 1.06 -11.27 22.53
N THR A 303 -0.27 -11.38 22.47
CA THR A 303 -1.02 -12.33 23.31
C THR A 303 -0.63 -13.79 23.05
N PRO A 304 -0.86 -14.72 23.99
CA PRO A 304 -0.63 -16.14 23.77
C PRO A 304 -1.33 -16.70 22.52
N SER A 305 -2.55 -16.23 22.23
CA SER A 305 -3.31 -16.63 21.04
C SER A 305 -2.62 -16.20 19.73
N ILE A 306 -2.12 -14.97 19.69
CA ILE A 306 -1.33 -14.45 18.56
C ILE A 306 -0.07 -15.30 18.36
N LYS A 307 0.66 -15.61 19.44
CA LYS A 307 1.86 -16.46 19.36
C LYS A 307 1.56 -17.85 18.80
N VAL A 308 0.49 -18.48 19.25
CA VAL A 308 0.04 -19.79 18.74
C VAL A 308 -0.30 -19.70 17.25
N SER A 309 -1.02 -18.66 16.83
CA SER A 309 -1.39 -18.44 15.43
C SER A 309 -0.16 -18.27 14.54
N ILE A 310 0.81 -17.45 14.96
CA ILE A 310 2.08 -17.25 14.25
C ILE A 310 2.85 -18.57 14.11
N LEU A 311 2.98 -19.36 15.19
CA LEU A 311 3.67 -20.64 15.16
C LEU A 311 2.98 -21.66 14.25
N ASN A 312 1.65 -21.70 14.26
CA ASN A 312 0.87 -22.59 13.39
C ASN A 312 1.04 -22.21 11.91
N ILE A 313 0.99 -20.92 11.58
CA ILE A 313 1.22 -20.42 10.22
C ILE A 313 2.63 -20.81 9.75
N LEU A 314 3.66 -20.48 10.53
CA LEU A 314 5.06 -20.80 10.21
C LEU A 314 5.29 -22.31 9.99
N LYS A 315 4.78 -23.14 10.90
CA LYS A 315 4.90 -24.60 10.80
C LYS A 315 4.19 -25.14 9.56
N THR A 316 3.02 -24.59 9.23
CA THR A 316 2.27 -24.99 8.04
C THR A 316 3.04 -24.61 6.77
N ILE A 317 3.58 -23.39 6.69
CA ILE A 317 4.37 -22.94 5.54
C ILE A 317 5.64 -23.78 5.38
N GLU A 318 6.32 -24.15 6.48
CA GLU A 318 7.48 -25.05 6.42
C GLU A 318 7.13 -26.42 5.83
N MET A 319 5.94 -26.95 6.11
CA MET A 319 5.46 -28.20 5.52
C MET A 319 5.13 -28.08 4.03
N LEU A 320 4.70 -26.91 3.57
CA LEU A 320 4.39 -26.65 2.15
C LEU A 320 5.64 -26.58 1.27
N ASN A 321 6.79 -26.25 1.87
CA ASN A 321 8.08 -26.11 1.18
C ASN A 321 8.91 -27.41 1.15
N LYS A 322 8.41 -28.51 1.72
CA LYS A 322 9.04 -29.85 1.72
C LYS A 322 8.41 -30.74 0.66
#